data_AF-A0A7S2GRW0-F1
#
_entry.id   AF-A0A7S2GRW0-F1
#
_cell.length_a   1.000
_cell.length_b   1.000
_cell.length_c   1.000
_cell.angle_alpha   90.00
_cell.angle_beta   90.00
_cell.angle_gamma   90.00
#
_symmetry.space_group_name_H-M   'P 1'
#
loop_
_entity.id
_entity.type
_entity.pdbx_description
1 polymer ?
#
loop_
_entity_poly.entity_id
_entity_poly.type
_entity_poly.pdbx_seq_one_letter_code
_entity_poly.pdbx_strand_id
1 'polypeptide(L)'
;TYRIAARASSNKEWISSTSVDYLMYSGYVTLASHWLRMEATAVEALQGAGGDEEAGFYTAKQQMSTFVFDRLLPRTRSHKAVLLSPVESVMDMKVENFSFDHSL
;
A
#
# COMPACT_ATOMS: atom_id res chain seq x y z
N THR A 1 -4.80 -11.62 -5.79
CA THR A 1 -6.23 -11.35 -5.51
C THR A 1 -7.06 -12.63 -5.46
N TYR A 2 -7.02 -13.52 -6.46
CA TYR A 2 -7.79 -14.78 -6.46
C TYR A 2 -7.60 -15.68 -5.22
N ARG A 3 -6.35 -15.84 -4.73
CA ARG A 3 -6.08 -16.62 -3.50
C ARG A 3 -6.70 -16.04 -2.24
N ILE A 4 -6.88 -14.73 -2.19
CA ILE A 4 -7.53 -14.01 -1.09
C ILE A 4 -9.04 -14.21 -1.18
N ALA A 5 -9.62 -13.95 -2.35
CA ALA A 5 -11.05 -14.14 -2.58
C ALA A 5 -11.52 -15.59 -2.30
N ALA A 6 -10.73 -16.59 -2.68
CA ALA A 6 -11.03 -18.00 -2.43
C ALA A 6 -10.95 -18.40 -0.94
N ARG A 7 -10.12 -17.73 -0.14
CA ARG A 7 -10.05 -17.96 1.33
C ARG A 7 -11.10 -17.16 2.09
N ALA A 8 -11.42 -15.96 1.61
CA ALA A 8 -12.42 -15.07 2.17
C ALA A 8 -13.83 -15.68 2.17
N SER A 9 -14.19 -16.46 1.14
CA SER A 9 -15.49 -17.15 1.09
C SER A 9 -15.64 -18.23 2.16
N SER A 10 -14.54 -18.77 2.70
CA SER A 10 -14.54 -19.80 3.74
C SER A 10 -14.31 -19.27 5.16
N ASN A 11 -13.73 -18.07 5.32
CA ASN A 11 -13.42 -17.51 6.64
C ASN A 11 -13.56 -15.97 6.65
N LYS A 12 -14.62 -15.47 7.29
CA LYS A 12 -14.93 -14.03 7.39
C LYS A 12 -13.88 -13.26 8.20
N GLU A 13 -13.26 -13.89 9.20
CA GLU A 13 -12.22 -13.27 10.04
C GLU A 13 -10.96 -12.93 9.24
N TRP A 14 -10.71 -13.68 8.16
CA TRP A 14 -9.59 -13.43 7.27
C TRP A 14 -9.72 -12.06 6.56
N ILE A 15 -10.94 -11.66 6.17
CA ILE A 15 -11.20 -10.34 5.56
C ILE A 15 -10.96 -9.22 6.58
N SER A 16 -11.50 -9.38 7.79
CA SER A 16 -11.38 -8.37 8.84
C SER A 16 -9.92 -8.13 9.24
N SER A 17 -9.20 -9.22 9.54
CA SER A 17 -7.79 -9.20 9.97
C SER A 17 -6.81 -8.59 8.97
N THR A 18 -7.15 -8.60 7.67
CA THR A 18 -6.25 -8.14 6.59
C THR A 18 -6.73 -6.88 5.88
N SER A 19 -7.86 -6.32 6.28
CA SER A 19 -8.51 -5.16 5.65
C SER A 19 -7.60 -3.91 5.60
N VAL A 20 -6.87 -3.64 6.68
CA VAL A 20 -5.95 -2.49 6.77
C VAL A 20 -4.75 -2.65 5.85
N ASP A 21 -4.12 -3.82 5.81
CA ASP A 21 -3.02 -4.10 4.89
C ASP A 21 -3.45 -4.05 3.43
N TYR A 22 -4.69 -4.47 3.13
CA TYR A 22 -5.24 -4.33 1.79
C TYR A 22 -5.41 -2.86 1.40
N LEU A 23 -5.93 -2.04 2.31
CA LEU A 23 -6.09 -0.60 2.09
C LEU A 23 -4.72 0.07 1.84
N MET A 24 -3.72 -0.24 2.66
CA MET A 24 -2.38 0.32 2.49
C MET A 24 -1.72 -0.15 1.20
N TYR A 25 -1.81 -1.44 0.88
CA TYR A 25 -1.29 -1.99 -0.37
C TYR A 25 -1.90 -1.30 -1.59
N SER A 26 -3.23 -1.22 -1.65
CA SER A 26 -3.96 -0.60 -2.77
C SER A 26 -3.73 0.92 -2.84
N GLY A 27 -3.62 1.59 -1.70
CA GLY A 27 -3.28 3.01 -1.60
C GLY A 27 -1.91 3.33 -2.20
N TYR A 28 -0.87 2.55 -1.86
CA TYR A 28 0.47 2.74 -2.42
C TYR A 28 0.53 2.50 -3.94
N VAL A 29 -0.15 1.46 -4.43
CA VAL A 29 -0.25 1.20 -5.88
C VAL A 29 -0.95 2.35 -6.60
N THR A 30 -2.03 2.85 -6.02
CA THR A 30 -2.79 3.98 -6.59
C THR A 30 -1.94 5.24 -6.59
N LEU A 31 -1.24 5.55 -5.50
CA LEU A 31 -0.32 6.69 -5.40
C LEU A 31 0.77 6.62 -6.49
N ALA A 32 1.44 5.47 -6.62
CA ALA A 32 2.48 5.27 -7.64
C ALA A 32 1.93 5.44 -9.06
N SER A 33 0.71 4.94 -9.33
CA SER A 33 0.07 5.14 -10.64
C SER A 33 -0.19 6.60 -10.97
N HIS A 34 -0.57 7.43 -9.99
CA HIS A 34 -0.79 8.86 -10.22
C HIS A 34 0.54 9.59 -10.43
N TRP A 35 1.57 9.24 -9.67
CA TRP A 35 2.91 9.81 -9.83
C TRP A 35 3.55 9.47 -11.17
N LEU A 36 3.40 8.24 -11.64
CA LEU A 36 3.89 7.85 -12.97
C LEU A 36 3.24 8.67 -14.09
N ARG A 37 1.94 8.94 -13.98
CA ARG A 37 1.21 9.78 -14.95
C ARG A 37 1.71 11.23 -14.92
N MET A 38 1.90 11.79 -13.72
CA MET A 38 2.46 13.14 -13.57
C MET A 38 3.89 13.24 -14.10
N GLU A 39 4.73 12.22 -13.84
CA GLU A 39 6.10 12.16 -14.36
C GLU A 39 6.12 12.08 -15.89
N ALA A 40 5.27 11.26 -16.51
CA ALA A 40 5.17 11.17 -17.96
C ALA A 40 4.85 12.54 -18.59
N THR A 41 3.85 13.25 -18.07
CA THR A 41 3.52 14.61 -18.53
C THR A 41 4.64 15.61 -18.26
N ALA A 42 5.34 15.50 -17.13
CA ALA A 42 6.47 16.37 -16.81
C ALA A 42 7.66 16.15 -17.76
N VAL A 43 7.92 14.91 -18.17
CA VAL A 43 8.94 14.57 -19.18
C VAL A 43 8.60 15.22 -20.52
N GLU A 44 7.34 15.10 -20.96
CA GLU A 44 6.87 15.71 -22.21
C GLU A 44 6.99 17.25 -22.18
N ALA A 45 6.59 17.88 -21.08
CA ALA A 45 6.69 19.33 -20.91
C ALA A 45 8.15 19.83 -20.98
N LEU A 46 9.08 19.13 -20.33
CA LEU A 46 10.50 19.46 -20.36
C LEU A 46 11.14 19.27 -21.75
N GLN A 47 10.55 18.44 -22.62
CA GLN A 47 10.98 18.26 -24.00
C GLN A 47 10.42 19.33 -24.96
N GLY A 48 9.68 20.31 -24.43
CA GLY A 48 9.09 21.40 -25.22
C GLY A 48 7.74 21.05 -25.84
N ALA A 49 7.08 19.98 -25.40
CA ALA A 49 5.77 19.55 -25.92
C ALA A 49 4.57 20.31 -25.31
N GLY A 50 4.81 21.43 -24.63
CA GLY A 50 3.79 22.23 -23.96
C GLY A 50 3.83 22.07 -22.44
N GLY A 51 3.73 23.21 -21.76
CA GLY A 51 3.75 23.30 -20.31
C GLY A 51 3.71 24.77 -19.90
N ASP A 52 2.78 25.13 -19.01
CA ASP A 52 2.55 26.52 -18.60
C ASP A 52 3.45 26.93 -17.41
N GLU A 53 4.14 25.96 -16.81
CA GLU A 53 4.95 26.15 -15.60
C GLU A 53 6.46 26.18 -15.89
N GLU A 54 7.24 26.61 -14.90
CA GLU A 54 8.70 26.64 -15.02
C GLU A 54 9.34 25.24 -15.02
N ALA A 55 10.51 25.10 -15.67
CA ALA A 55 11.24 23.83 -15.76
C ALA A 55 11.57 23.20 -14.38
N GLY A 56 11.75 24.04 -13.35
CA GLY A 56 11.95 23.61 -11.97
C GLY A 56 10.78 22.80 -11.41
N PHE A 57 9.55 23.19 -11.73
CA PHE A 57 8.34 22.49 -11.29
C PHE A 57 8.27 21.06 -11.86
N TYR A 58 8.52 20.90 -13.16
CA TYR A 58 8.51 19.59 -13.81
C TYR A 58 9.66 18.70 -13.32
N THR A 59 10.84 19.27 -13.10
CA THR A 59 11.98 18.56 -12.50
C THR A 59 11.62 18.05 -11.10
N ALA A 60 10.95 18.86 -10.29
CA ALA A 60 10.48 18.45 -8.96
C ALA A 60 9.47 17.29 -9.03
N LYS A 61 8.60 17.25 -10.04
CA LYS A 61 7.66 16.13 -10.25
C LYS A 61 8.39 14.82 -10.54
N GLN A 62 9.43 14.85 -11.38
CA GLN A 62 10.27 13.67 -11.64
C GLN A 62 10.97 13.19 -10.37
N GLN A 63 11.62 14.11 -9.64
CA GLN A 63 12.32 13.77 -8.39
C GLN A 63 11.38 13.16 -7.34
N MET A 64 10.16 13.70 -7.22
CA MET A 64 9.16 13.17 -6.30
C MET A 64 8.63 11.80 -6.76
N SER A 65 8.47 11.57 -8.07
CA SER A 65 8.14 10.25 -8.61
C SER A 65 9.21 9.22 -8.23
N THR A 66 10.49 9.54 -8.44
CA THR A 66 11.61 8.69 -8.01
C THR A 66 11.52 8.34 -6.52
N PHE A 67 11.27 9.31 -5.65
CA PHE A 67 11.07 9.05 -4.22
C PHE A 67 9.90 8.09 -3.95
N VAL A 68 8.76 8.29 -4.62
CA VAL A 68 7.57 7.42 -4.46
C VAL A 68 7.90 5.99 -4.87
N PHE A 69 8.56 5.79 -6.01
CA PHE A 69 8.92 4.46 -6.52
C PHE A 69 10.03 3.78 -5.70
N ASP A 70 11.03 4.52 -5.24
CA ASP A 70 12.17 3.96 -4.52
C ASP A 70 11.90 3.74 -3.03
N ARG A 71 11.06 4.58 -2.40
CA ARG A 71 10.90 4.59 -0.94
C ARG A 71 9.51 4.19 -0.46
N LEU A 72 8.45 4.55 -1.20
CA LEU A 72 7.08 4.27 -0.77
C LEU A 72 6.57 2.96 -1.35
N LEU A 73 6.69 2.77 -2.66
CA LEU A 73 6.16 1.59 -3.35
C LEU A 73 6.71 0.26 -2.80
N PRO A 74 7.99 0.12 -2.38
CA PRO A 74 8.49 -1.14 -1.84
C PRO A 74 7.80 -1.58 -0.55
N ARG A 75 7.16 -0.67 0.20
CA ARG A 75 6.38 -0.99 1.42
C ARG A 75 5.22 -1.93 1.12
N THR A 76 4.71 -1.93 -0.10
CA THR A 76 3.70 -2.90 -0.57
C THR A 76 4.14 -4.35 -0.40
N ARG A 77 5.45 -4.63 -0.41
CA ARG A 77 5.96 -5.99 -0.19
C ARG A 77 5.64 -6.51 1.21
N SER A 78 5.79 -5.65 2.23
CA SER A 78 5.44 -6.00 3.61
C SER A 78 3.93 -6.18 3.75
N HIS A 79 3.12 -5.26 3.26
CA HIS A 79 1.66 -5.42 3.28
C HIS A 79 1.21 -6.68 2.54
N LYS A 80 1.82 -7.01 1.39
CA LYS A 80 1.54 -8.26 0.68
C LYS A 80 1.88 -9.49 1.52
N ALA A 81 2.97 -9.45 2.30
CA ALA A 81 3.34 -10.56 3.18
C ALA A 81 2.29 -10.74 4.29
N VAL A 82 1.84 -9.65 4.91
CA VAL A 82 0.78 -9.68 5.93
C VAL A 82 -0.56 -10.14 5.34
N LEU A 83 -0.92 -9.67 4.14
CA LEU A 83 -2.08 -10.16 3.39
C LEU A 83 -2.03 -11.66 3.05
N LEU A 84 -0.91 -12.35 3.25
CA LEU A 84 -0.80 -13.78 3.02
C LEU A 84 -0.57 -14.57 4.31
N SER A 85 -0.50 -13.89 5.46
CA SER A 85 -0.29 -14.54 6.74
C SER A 85 -1.55 -15.32 7.18
N PRO A 86 -1.37 -16.34 8.04
CA PRO A 86 -2.49 -17.05 8.67
C PRO A 86 -3.31 -16.09 9.55
N VAL A 87 -4.61 -16.31 9.69
CA VAL A 87 -5.47 -15.49 10.58
C VAL A 87 -5.25 -15.85 12.05
N GLU A 88 -4.82 -17.08 12.27
CA GLU A 88 -4.48 -17.72 13.53
C GLU A 88 -3.46 -16.90 14.31
N SER A 89 -2.55 -16.19 13.63
CA SER A 89 -1.56 -15.33 14.30
C SER A 89 -2.17 -14.17 15.10
N VAL A 90 -3.43 -13.82 14.82
CA VAL A 90 -4.18 -12.79 15.54
C VAL A 90 -5.34 -13.38 16.34
N MET A 91 -5.90 -14.51 15.90
CA MET A 91 -7.15 -15.06 16.46
C MET A 91 -6.96 -16.26 17.41
N ASP A 92 -5.79 -16.90 17.47
CA ASP A 92 -5.61 -18.11 18.30
C ASP A 92 -5.41 -17.81 19.80
N MET A 93 -5.10 -16.56 20.16
CA MET A 93 -4.86 -16.21 21.56
C MET A 93 -6.16 -16.33 22.36
N LYS A 94 -6.16 -17.19 23.38
CA LYS A 94 -7.28 -17.32 24.32
C LYS A 94 -7.52 -16.01 25.07
N VAL A 95 -8.77 -15.73 25.39
CA VAL A 95 -9.19 -14.49 26.06
C VAL A 95 -8.44 -14.30 27.39
N GLU A 96 -8.23 -15.37 28.15
CA GLU A 96 -7.55 -15.33 29.45
C GLU A 96 -6.07 -14.95 29.33
N ASN A 97 -5.48 -15.08 28.14
CA ASN A 97 -4.08 -14.72 27.88
C ASN A 97 -3.91 -13.25 27.45
N PHE A 98 -5.00 -12.48 27.29
CA PHE A 98 -4.90 -11.04 27.02
C PHE A 98 -4.54 -10.23 28.28
N SER A 99 -4.84 -10.74 29.48
CA SER A 99 -4.51 -10.10 30.75
C SER A 99 -4.26 -11.16 31.84
N PHE A 100 -3.09 -11.09 32.48
CA PHE A 100 -2.74 -11.92 33.63
C PHE A 100 -3.00 -11.22 34.97
N ASP A 101 -3.58 -10.01 34.93
CA ASP A 101 -3.95 -9.30 36.15
C ASP A 101 -5.26 -9.91 36.68
N HIS A 102 -5.12 -10.86 37.61
CA HIS A 102 -6.23 -11.62 38.21
C HIS A 102 -6.88 -10.91 39.39
N SER A 103 -6.65 -9.60 39.58
CA SER A 103 -7.17 -8.84 40.72
C SER A 103 -8.53 -8.21 40.44
N LEU A 104 -9.59 -8.95 40.75
CA LEU A 104 -10.75 -8.48 41.51
C LEU A 104 -11.22 -9.61 42.45
#